data_AF-F9ZDC2-F1
#
_entry.id   AF-F9ZDC2-F1
#
_cell.length_a   1.000
_cell.length_b   1.000
_cell.length_c   1.000
_cell.angle_alpha   90.00
_cell.angle_beta   90.00
_cell.angle_gamma   90.00
#
_symmetry.space_group_name_H-M   'P 1'
#
loop_
_entity.id
_entity.type
_entity.pdbx_description
1 polymer ?
#
loop_
_entity_poly.entity_id
_entity_poly.type
_entity_poly.pdbx_seq_one_letter_code
_entity_poly.pdbx_strand_id
1 'polypeptide(L)' 'MQTNSNLLEALASHNQQFPPLDQITRTRLTTEEAAYYLNRKSQTLRCWAMSGAPIAPVRINGRLAWKVSDIKSLLNGGI' A
#
# COMPACT_ATOMS: atom_id res chain seq x y z
N MET A 1 36.89 -20.31 3.88
CA MET A 1 36.40 -18.92 3.98
C MET A 1 35.11 -18.82 3.17
N GLN A 2 34.00 -19.32 3.73
CA GLN A 2 32.68 -19.17 3.11
C GLN A 2 32.20 -17.74 3.37
N THR A 3 32.15 -16.96 2.31
CA THR A 3 31.58 -15.62 2.25
C THR A 3 30.09 -15.66 2.59
N ASN A 4 29.66 -14.74 3.45
CA ASN A 4 28.27 -14.53 3.87
C ASN A 4 27.41 -14.00 2.71
N SER A 5 27.10 -14.84 1.72
CA SER A 5 26.21 -14.50 0.61
C SER A 5 24.73 -14.37 1.02
N ASN A 6 24.32 -15.01 2.12
CA ASN A 6 22.91 -14.98 2.58
C ASN A 6 22.47 -13.69 3.31
N LEU A 7 23.40 -12.86 3.79
CA LEU A 7 23.01 -11.67 4.55
C LEU A 7 22.58 -10.51 3.65
N LEU A 8 23.05 -10.43 2.41
CA LEU A 8 22.60 -9.41 1.45
C LEU A 8 21.23 -9.74 0.86
N GLU A 9 20.91 -11.02 0.65
CA GLU A 9 19.60 -11.47 0.15
C GLU A 9 18.47 -11.19 1.16
N ALA A 10 18.71 -11.47 2.45
CA ALA A 10 17.74 -11.18 3.52
C ALA A 10 17.45 -9.67 3.68
N LEU A 11 18.41 -8.82 3.30
CA LEU A 11 18.27 -7.37 3.29
C LEU A 11 17.70 -6.83 1.96
N ALA A 12 17.58 -7.65 0.91
CA ALA A 12 16.95 -7.23 -0.35
C ALA A 12 15.42 -7.45 -0.33
N SER A 13 14.94 -8.40 0.49
CA SER A 13 13.54 -8.85 0.55
C SER A 13 12.51 -7.82 1.03
N HIS A 14 12.91 -6.62 1.42
CA HIS A 14 12.00 -5.55 1.86
C HIS A 14 11.69 -4.52 0.77
N ASN A 15 12.18 -4.69 -0.45
CA ASN A 15 11.64 -3.96 -1.59
C ASN A 15 10.35 -4.65 -2.03
N GLN A 16 9.23 -4.32 -1.36
CA GLN A 16 7.90 -4.77 -1.76
C GLN A 16 7.65 -4.30 -3.20
N GLN A 17 7.89 -5.18 -4.17
CA GLN A 17 7.64 -4.94 -5.58
C GLN A 17 6.13 -4.95 -5.80
N PHE A 18 5.50 -3.80 -5.60
CA PHE A 18 4.10 -3.65 -5.96
C PHE A 18 4.02 -3.39 -7.48
N PRO A 19 3.21 -4.17 -8.22
CA PRO A 19 3.06 -3.96 -9.65
C PRO A 19 2.45 -2.59 -9.94
N PRO A 20 2.65 -1.99 -11.13
CA PRO A 20 2.00 -0.74 -11.49
C PRO A 20 0.48 -0.80 -11.29
N LEU A 21 -0.11 0.28 -10.81
CA LEU A 21 -1.53 0.38 -10.45
C LEU A 21 -2.49 -0.02 -11.60
N ASP A 22 -2.04 0.07 -12.85
CA ASP A 22 -2.81 -0.30 -14.04
C ASP A 22 -2.83 -1.81 -14.34
N GLN A 23 -1.91 -2.59 -13.79
CA GLN A 23 -1.89 -4.05 -13.94
C GLN A 23 -2.71 -4.76 -12.84
N ILE A 24 -3.27 -4.01 -11.90
CA ILE A 24 -4.00 -4.54 -10.76
C ILE A 24 -5.45 -4.84 -11.17
N THR A 25 -5.79 -6.11 -11.35
CA THR A 25 -7.17 -6.54 -11.66
C THR A 25 -8.11 -6.46 -10.44
N ARG A 26 -7.57 -6.52 -9.22
CA ARG A 26 -8.35 -6.47 -7.97
C ARG A 26 -8.85 -5.05 -7.68
N THR A 27 -10.08 -4.96 -7.20
CA THR A 27 -10.73 -3.68 -6.88
C THR A 27 -10.20 -3.03 -5.60
N ARG A 28 -9.56 -3.82 -4.72
CA ARG A 28 -9.17 -3.41 -3.37
C ARG A 28 -7.72 -3.74 -3.05
N LEU A 29 -7.07 -2.80 -2.38
CA LEU A 29 -5.70 -2.87 -1.89
C LEU A 29 -5.67 -3.01 -0.37
N THR A 30 -4.62 -3.65 0.12
CA THR A 30 -4.25 -3.63 1.53
C THR A 30 -3.66 -2.28 1.90
N THR A 31 -3.53 -2.02 3.20
CA THR A 31 -2.92 -0.78 3.71
C THR A 31 -1.47 -0.60 3.26
N GLU A 32 -0.70 -1.68 3.15
CA GLU A 32 0.71 -1.64 2.71
C GLU A 32 0.83 -1.18 1.25
N GLU A 33 -0.01 -1.75 0.39
CA GLU A 33 -0.05 -1.43 -1.05
C GLU A 33 -0.55 -0.02 -1.29
N ALA A 34 -1.63 0.38 -0.62
CA ALA A 34 -2.15 1.74 -0.71
C ALA A 34 -1.10 2.77 -0.24
N ALA A 35 -0.33 2.44 0.80
CA ALA A 35 0.76 3.29 1.29
C ALA A 35 1.84 3.49 0.24
N TYR A 36 2.22 2.41 -0.43
CA TYR A 36 3.22 2.46 -1.49
C TYR A 36 2.78 3.37 -2.66
N TYR A 37 1.58 3.18 -3.21
CA TYR A 37 1.13 3.98 -4.36
C TYR A 37 0.93 5.46 -4.03
N LEU A 38 0.56 5.77 -2.78
CA LEU A 38 0.39 7.16 -2.32
C LEU A 38 1.70 7.79 -1.83
N ASN A 39 2.82 7.07 -1.87
CA ASN A 39 4.10 7.48 -1.32
C ASN A 39 3.99 7.96 0.14
N ARG A 40 3.28 7.19 0.98
CA ARG A 40 3.07 7.44 2.42
C ARG A 40 3.46 6.22 3.25
N LYS A 41 3.56 6.38 4.57
CA LYS A 41 3.75 5.24 5.49
C LYS A 41 2.42 4.54 5.76
N SER A 42 2.44 3.22 5.96
CA SER A 42 1.22 2.43 6.28
C SER A 42 0.54 2.91 7.56
N GLN A 43 1.30 3.43 8.53
CA GLN A 43 0.75 4.05 9.74
C GLN A 43 -0.10 5.30 9.45
N THR A 44 0.28 6.11 8.45
CA THR A 44 -0.51 7.27 8.04
C THR A 44 -1.89 6.85 7.54
N LEU A 45 -1.98 5.78 6.75
CA LEU A 45 -3.27 5.23 6.31
C LEU A 45 -4.09 4.64 7.47
N ARG A 46 -3.46 4.03 8.48
CA ARG A 46 -4.18 3.59 9.69
C ARG A 46 -4.74 4.80 10.45
N CYS A 47 -4.00 5.90 10.54
CA CYS A 47 -4.51 7.15 11.11
C CYS A 47 -5.68 7.71 10.27
N TRP A 48 -5.58 7.69 8.94
CA TRP A 48 -6.66 8.13 8.04
C TRP A 48 -7.95 7.34 8.24
N ALA A 49 -7.84 6.04 8.49
CA ALA A 49 -8.98 5.18 8.82
C ALA A 49 -9.73 5.62 10.10
N MET A 50 -9.07 6.37 10.99
CA MET A 50 -9.60 6.82 12.27
C MET A 50 -10.00 8.31 12.25
N SER A 51 -9.19 9.18 11.62
CA SER A 51 -9.35 10.64 11.69
C SER A 51 -10.32 11.21 10.66
N GLY A 52 -10.64 10.45 9.61
CA GLY A 52 -11.23 11.01 8.40
C GLY A 52 -10.15 11.65 7.54
N ALA A 53 -10.05 11.20 6.30
CA ALA A 53 -9.02 11.60 5.33
C ALA A 53 -9.66 11.69 3.93
N PRO A 54 -8.92 12.11 2.90
CA PRO A 54 -9.46 12.23 1.54
C PRO A 54 -10.04 10.93 0.97
N ILE A 55 -9.55 9.77 1.43
CA ILE A 55 -10.08 8.45 1.08
C ILE A 55 -10.38 7.65 2.34
N ALA A 56 -11.44 6.85 2.30
CA ALA A 56 -11.89 6.03 3.42
C ALA A 56 -11.68 4.53 3.13
N PRO A 57 -11.23 3.73 4.11
CA PRO A 57 -11.12 2.29 3.92
C PRO A 57 -12.49 1.62 4.05
N VAL A 58 -12.68 0.54 3.32
CA VAL A 58 -13.79 -0.38 3.53
C VAL A 58 -13.37 -1.48 4.50
N ARG A 59 -14.16 -1.68 5.56
CA ARG A 59 -13.90 -2.73 6.55
C ARG A 59 -14.45 -4.05 6.04
N ILE A 60 -13.58 -5.05 5.87
CA ILE A 60 -13.95 -6.41 5.45
C ILE A 60 -13.36 -7.39 6.45
N ASN A 61 -14.20 -8.06 7.23
CA ASN A 61 -13.77 -9.04 8.24
C ASN A 61 -12.62 -8.54 9.13
N GLY A 62 -12.72 -7.29 9.60
CA GLY A 62 -11.69 -6.66 10.45
C GLY A 62 -10.45 -6.12 9.71
N ARG A 63 -10.36 -6.28 8.38
CA ARG A 63 -9.27 -5.73 7.56
C ARG A 63 -9.68 -4.41 6.91
N LEU A 64 -8.71 -3.51 6.76
CA LEU A 64 -8.87 -2.26 6.03
C LEU A 64 -8.58 -2.50 4.54
N ALA A 65 -9.58 -2.31 3.70
CA ALA A 65 -9.48 -2.46 2.25
C ALA A 65 -9.65 -1.10 1.56
N TRP A 66 -8.63 -0.64 0.85
CA TRP A 66 -8.62 0.64 0.14
C TRP A 66 -9.04 0.44 -1.31
N LYS A 67 -9.95 1.24 -1.85
CA LYS A 67 -10.38 1.10 -3.24
C LYS A 67 -9.31 1.64 -4.18
N VAL A 68 -9.04 0.91 -5.26
CA VAL A 68 -8.13 1.37 -6.32
C VAL A 68 -8.68 2.63 -6.99
N SER A 69 -9.99 2.72 -7.19
CA SER A 69 -10.65 3.91 -7.76
C SER A 69 -10.32 5.18 -6.98
N ASP A 70 -10.43 5.11 -5.65
CA ASP A 70 -10.28 6.28 -4.78
C ASP A 70 -8.82 6.73 -4.75
N ILE A 71 -7.88 5.77 -4.78
CA ILE A 71 -6.44 6.04 -4.90
C ILE A 71 -6.11 6.68 -6.25
N LYS A 72 -6.68 6.16 -7.36
CA LYS A 72 -6.51 6.75 -8.70
C LYS A 72 -7.04 8.19 -8.76
N SER A 73 -8.24 8.43 -8.22
CA SER A 73 -8.83 9.77 -8.15
C SER A 73 -7.96 10.75 -7.37
N LEU A 74 -7.43 10.30 -6.22
CA LEU A 74 -6.58 11.14 -5.37
C LEU A 74 -5.25 11.51 -6.06
N LEU A 75 -4.63 10.56 -6.77
CA LEU A 75 -3.41 10.82 -7.55
C LEU A 75 -3.64 11.77 -8.72
N ASN A 76 -4.85 11.77 -9.29
CA ASN A 76 -5.25 12.68 -10.37
C ASN A 76 -5.66 14.07 -9.87
N GLY A 77 -5.46 14.38 -8.58
CA GLY A 77 -5.76 15.69 -7.98
C GLY A 77 -7.20 15.89 -7.50
N GLY A 78 -7.98 14.82 -7.36
CA GLY A 78 -9.40 14.91 -7.00
C GLY A 78 -9.73 14.46 -5.56
N ILE A 79 -10.41 15.36 -4.84
CA ILE A 79 -11.69 15.11 -4.13
C ILE A 79 -12.70 16.18 -4.55
#